data_AF-A0A9D2EZC4-F1
#
_entry.id   AF-A0A9D2EZC4-F1
#
_cell.length_a   1.000
_cell.length_b   1.000
_cell.length_c   1.000
_cell.angle_alpha   90.00
_cell.angle_beta   90.00
_cell.angle_gamma   90.00
#
_symmetry.space_group_name_H-M   'P 1'
#
loop_
_entity.id
_entity.type
_entity.pdbx_description
1 polymer ?
#
loop_
_entity_poly.entity_id
_entity_poly.type
_entity_poly.pdbx_seq_one_letter_code
_entity_poly.pdbx_strand_id
1 'polypeptide(L)'
;MEGTQGSLGAVAGVEPAYSHMGEEDAELFYATINALLVYANERLGVVDPARLRPRAGSPLMLFENGGRVSEELWKRRWLVDDFVRENPFRLPERQLEVARPWRFALRDMFCALAADADRAVYMNQDRIVIVGAMQDDADAHVHATPSLMLLTLLPFRGGIVTDGKTLHLSPRPHAWALPEIAARARTLAQRRPIVTADDLMAYARKIPDDEDRLTPHFGRAVAEAFASGAIA
;
A
#
# COMPACT_ATOMS: atom_id res chain seq x y z
N MET A 1 2.81 -6.57 27.29
CA MET A 1 3.52 -6.35 26.01
C MET A 1 4.18 -7.64 25.49
N GLU A 2 3.76 -8.83 25.95
CA GLU A 2 4.41 -10.12 25.62
C GLU A 2 3.57 -11.02 24.68
N GLY A 3 2.30 -10.69 24.41
CA GLY A 3 1.40 -11.57 23.67
C GLY A 3 1.64 -11.64 22.15
N THR A 4 2.22 -10.60 21.55
CA THR A 4 2.35 -10.50 20.08
C THR A 4 3.70 -11.02 19.58
N GLN A 5 4.78 -10.88 20.35
CA GLN A 5 6.12 -11.36 19.96
C GLN A 5 6.18 -12.88 19.75
N GLY A 6 5.46 -13.66 20.57
CA GLY A 6 5.34 -15.11 20.39
C GLY A 6 4.49 -15.54 19.17
N SER A 7 3.72 -14.65 18.57
CA SER A 7 2.80 -14.96 17.46
C SER A 7 3.45 -14.92 16.07
N LEU A 8 4.59 -14.25 15.95
CA LEU A 8 5.31 -14.01 14.70
C LEU A 8 6.53 -14.92 14.50
N GLY A 9 6.76 -15.93 15.36
CA GLY A 9 8.03 -16.66 15.40
C GLY A 9 8.56 -17.22 14.08
N ALA A 10 7.68 -17.60 13.13
CA ALA A 10 8.09 -18.08 11.80
C ALA A 10 8.40 -16.96 10.77
N VAL A 11 7.97 -15.72 11.04
CA VAL A 11 8.15 -14.55 10.16
C VAL A 11 9.08 -13.48 10.76
N ALA A 12 9.44 -13.59 12.04
CA ALA A 12 10.24 -12.62 12.78
C ALA A 12 11.68 -12.44 12.26
N GLY A 13 12.21 -13.37 11.46
CA GLY A 13 13.54 -13.30 10.85
C GLY A 13 13.54 -13.24 9.33
N VAL A 14 12.38 -12.97 8.72
CA VAL A 14 12.26 -12.94 7.26
C VAL A 14 12.47 -11.51 6.77
N GLU A 15 13.55 -11.30 6.04
CA GLU A 15 13.89 -9.98 5.46
C GLU A 15 13.05 -9.65 4.22
N PRO A 16 12.71 -8.37 4.00
CA PRO A 16 12.06 -7.95 2.76
C PRO A 16 13.04 -8.11 1.58
N ALA A 17 12.51 -8.38 0.39
CA ALA A 17 13.33 -8.48 -0.83
C ALA A 17 13.86 -7.12 -1.33
N TYR A 18 13.28 -6.03 -0.83
CA TYR A 18 13.71 -4.65 -1.04
C TYR A 18 13.52 -3.94 0.31
N SER A 19 14.59 -3.39 0.89
CA SER A 19 14.58 -2.93 2.28
C SER A 19 14.56 -1.41 2.45
N HIS A 20 15.05 -0.63 1.47
CA HIS A 20 15.11 0.82 1.60
C HIS A 20 15.11 1.53 0.25
N MET A 21 14.37 2.64 0.14
CA MET A 21 14.27 3.46 -1.06
C MET A 21 15.26 4.62 -1.03
N GLY A 22 16.43 4.41 -1.63
CA GLY A 22 17.42 5.46 -1.84
C GLY A 22 16.94 6.56 -2.80
N GLU A 23 17.71 7.64 -2.90
CA GLU A 23 17.35 8.85 -3.65
C GLU A 23 16.94 8.59 -5.11
N GLU A 24 17.73 7.81 -5.85
CA GLU A 24 17.45 7.48 -7.25
C GLU A 24 16.16 6.67 -7.42
N ASP A 25 15.93 5.71 -6.52
CA ASP A 25 14.71 4.90 -6.55
C ASP A 25 13.49 5.71 -6.14
N ALA A 26 13.65 6.65 -5.20
CA ALA A 26 12.58 7.55 -4.81
C ALA A 26 12.20 8.51 -5.93
N GLU A 27 13.17 9.14 -6.61
CA GLU A 27 12.91 9.99 -7.76
C GLU A 27 12.14 9.20 -8.84
N LEU A 28 12.61 7.99 -9.15
CA LEU A 28 11.96 7.11 -10.11
C LEU A 28 10.53 6.73 -9.70
N PHE A 29 10.35 6.31 -8.45
CA PHE A 29 9.06 5.89 -7.90
C PHE A 29 8.06 7.05 -7.91
N TYR A 30 8.43 8.19 -7.32
CA TYR A 30 7.53 9.31 -7.15
C TYR A 30 7.20 10.01 -8.47
N ALA A 31 8.17 10.17 -9.38
CA ALA A 31 7.88 10.70 -10.71
C ALA A 31 6.87 9.81 -11.46
N THR A 32 6.99 8.50 -11.32
CA THR A 32 6.12 7.52 -12.00
C THR A 32 4.72 7.46 -11.38
N ILE A 33 4.61 7.37 -10.06
CA ILE A 33 3.30 7.30 -9.39
C ILE A 33 2.55 8.63 -9.50
N ASN A 34 3.24 9.77 -9.45
CA ASN A 34 2.59 11.08 -9.63
C ASN A 34 2.05 11.22 -11.06
N ALA A 35 2.78 10.79 -12.08
CA ALA A 35 2.27 10.76 -13.46
C ALA A 35 1.04 9.86 -13.60
N LEU A 36 1.06 8.68 -12.98
CA LEU A 36 -0.09 7.78 -12.96
C LEU A 36 -1.30 8.40 -12.23
N LEU A 37 -1.09 9.13 -11.13
CA LEU A 37 -2.18 9.83 -10.42
C LEU A 37 -2.78 10.94 -11.28
N VAL A 38 -1.97 11.73 -12.00
CA VAL A 38 -2.49 12.73 -12.96
C VAL A 38 -3.36 12.04 -14.01
N TYR A 39 -2.84 10.98 -14.63
CA TYR A 39 -3.58 10.21 -15.64
C TYR A 39 -4.91 9.67 -15.09
N ALA A 40 -4.87 9.04 -13.91
CA ALA A 40 -6.06 8.48 -13.28
C ALA A 40 -7.10 9.58 -13.00
N ASN A 41 -6.66 10.76 -12.54
CA ASN A 41 -7.57 11.87 -12.29
C ASN A 41 -8.16 12.45 -13.59
N GLU A 42 -7.40 12.54 -14.67
CA GLU A 42 -7.91 12.93 -15.99
C GLU A 42 -8.98 11.95 -16.50
N ARG A 43 -8.80 10.66 -16.25
CA ARG A 43 -9.76 9.60 -16.65
C ARG A 43 -11.00 9.54 -15.78
N LEU A 44 -10.87 9.79 -14.48
CA LEU A 44 -11.93 9.56 -13.49
C LEU A 44 -12.60 10.84 -12.98
N GLY A 45 -11.98 12.00 -13.14
CA GLY A 45 -12.50 13.28 -12.67
C GLY A 45 -12.69 13.37 -11.15
N VAL A 46 -11.82 12.71 -10.38
CA VAL A 46 -11.98 12.57 -8.91
C VAL A 46 -11.90 13.92 -8.20
N VAL A 47 -10.96 14.76 -8.61
CA VAL A 47 -10.81 16.14 -8.14
C VAL A 47 -10.52 17.08 -9.30
N ASP A 48 -10.78 18.37 -9.09
CA ASP A 48 -10.34 19.43 -10.00
C ASP A 48 -8.81 19.31 -10.22
N PRO A 49 -8.31 19.24 -11.47
CA PRO A 49 -6.89 19.15 -11.77
C PRO A 49 -6.04 20.24 -11.09
N ALA A 50 -6.59 21.44 -10.86
CA ALA A 50 -5.89 22.53 -10.16
C ALA A 50 -5.64 22.23 -8.66
N ARG A 51 -6.34 21.23 -8.09
CA ARG A 51 -6.21 20.77 -6.71
C ARG A 51 -5.34 19.53 -6.55
N LEU A 52 -4.92 18.92 -7.65
CA LEU A 52 -4.03 17.76 -7.68
C LEU A 52 -2.61 18.24 -8.02
N ARG A 53 -1.88 18.70 -7.01
CA ARG A 53 -0.58 19.38 -7.18
C ARG A 53 0.42 18.96 -6.10
N PRO A 54 1.73 19.05 -6.37
CA PRO A 54 2.76 18.79 -5.36
C PRO A 54 2.55 19.62 -4.11
N ARG A 55 2.80 19.03 -2.94
CA ARG A 55 2.70 19.76 -1.67
C ARG A 55 3.87 20.75 -1.55
N ALA A 56 3.58 21.95 -1.04
CA ALA A 56 4.61 22.96 -0.82
C ALA A 56 5.71 22.43 0.14
N GLY A 57 6.98 22.60 -0.23
CA GLY A 57 8.14 22.16 0.55
C GLY A 57 8.55 20.69 0.36
N SER A 58 7.83 19.91 -0.45
CA SER A 58 8.16 18.52 -0.75
C SER A 58 7.75 18.14 -2.17
N PRO A 59 8.43 18.67 -3.21
CA PRO A 59 7.96 18.64 -4.60
C PRO A 59 7.93 17.24 -5.23
N LEU A 60 8.68 16.28 -4.67
CA LEU A 60 8.65 14.88 -5.08
C LEU A 60 7.60 14.07 -4.30
N MET A 61 7.15 14.53 -3.13
CA MET A 61 6.24 13.79 -2.26
C MET A 61 4.77 14.16 -2.51
N LEU A 62 3.90 13.21 -2.18
CA LEU A 62 2.44 13.13 -2.37
C LEU A 62 1.71 14.44 -2.72
N PHE A 63 0.95 14.40 -3.80
CA PHE A 63 0.05 15.49 -4.18
C PHE A 63 -1.00 15.79 -3.10
N GLU A 64 -1.36 17.07 -2.95
CA GLU A 64 -2.60 17.46 -2.27
C GLU A 64 -3.77 16.70 -2.93
N ASN A 65 -4.67 16.11 -2.13
CA ASN A 65 -5.75 15.23 -2.59
C ASN A 65 -5.31 13.94 -3.30
N GLY A 66 -4.01 13.64 -3.34
CA GLY A 66 -3.47 12.42 -3.93
C GLY A 66 -4.05 11.16 -3.29
N GLY A 67 -4.39 11.21 -1.99
CA GLY A 67 -5.15 10.18 -1.26
C GLY A 67 -6.40 9.71 -2.00
N ARG A 68 -7.25 10.66 -2.39
CA ARG A 68 -8.55 10.42 -3.04
C ARG A 68 -8.39 9.82 -4.43
N VAL A 69 -7.44 10.34 -5.20
CA VAL A 69 -7.17 9.84 -6.56
C VAL A 69 -6.60 8.43 -6.50
N SER A 70 -5.67 8.17 -5.58
CA SER A 70 -5.06 6.84 -5.38
C SER A 70 -6.11 5.80 -5.00
N GLU A 71 -7.00 6.14 -4.08
CA GLU A 71 -8.10 5.28 -3.67
C GLU A 71 -8.97 4.85 -4.86
N GLU A 72 -9.35 5.79 -5.72
CA GLU A 72 -10.17 5.49 -6.91
C GLU A 72 -9.39 4.79 -8.03
N LEU A 73 -8.09 5.06 -8.15
CA LEU A 73 -7.17 4.36 -9.04
C LEU A 73 -7.06 2.89 -8.66
N TRP A 74 -6.83 2.57 -7.38
CA TRP A 74 -6.55 1.18 -6.98
C TRP A 74 -7.80 0.30 -6.93
N LYS A 75 -8.99 0.89 -6.79
CA LYS A 75 -10.27 0.21 -7.13
C LYS A 75 -10.39 -0.16 -8.61
N ARG A 76 -9.58 0.46 -9.46
CA ARG A 76 -9.61 0.35 -10.93
C ARG A 76 -8.21 0.11 -11.49
N ARG A 77 -7.45 -0.80 -10.86
CA ARG A 77 -6.03 -1.04 -11.16
C ARG A 77 -5.74 -1.42 -12.63
N TRP A 78 -6.76 -1.78 -13.42
CA TRP A 78 -6.65 -1.93 -14.88
C TRP A 78 -6.24 -0.64 -15.60
N LEU A 79 -6.49 0.55 -15.01
CA LEU A 79 -6.03 1.83 -15.54
C LEU A 79 -4.50 1.91 -15.66
N VAL A 80 -3.75 1.09 -14.92
CA VAL A 80 -2.30 1.00 -15.07
C VAL A 80 -1.92 0.46 -16.46
N ASP A 81 -2.66 -0.52 -16.98
CA ASP A 81 -2.41 -1.06 -18.32
C ASP A 81 -2.66 0.02 -19.39
N ASP A 82 -3.73 0.80 -19.23
CA ASP A 82 -4.04 1.91 -20.14
C ASP A 82 -3.00 3.02 -20.06
N PHE A 83 -2.57 3.41 -18.86
CA PHE A 83 -1.51 4.39 -18.64
C PHE A 83 -0.22 4.00 -19.35
N VAL A 84 0.22 2.75 -19.18
CA VAL A 84 1.44 2.24 -19.81
C VAL A 84 1.30 2.15 -21.33
N ARG A 85 0.15 1.67 -21.81
CA ARG A 85 -0.11 1.50 -23.25
C ARG A 85 -0.17 2.84 -23.99
N GLU A 86 -0.81 3.84 -23.40
CA GLU A 86 -1.03 5.15 -24.01
C GLU A 86 0.16 6.08 -23.83
N ASN A 87 0.86 5.96 -22.70
CA ASN A 87 2.02 6.77 -22.32
C ASN A 87 1.86 8.27 -22.66
N PRO A 88 0.81 8.95 -22.14
CA PRO A 88 0.47 10.31 -22.57
C PRO A 88 1.55 11.34 -22.25
N PHE A 89 2.38 11.09 -21.23
CA PHE A 89 3.48 11.95 -20.81
C PHE A 89 4.81 11.61 -21.49
N ARG A 90 4.83 10.66 -22.44
CA ARG A 90 6.05 10.19 -23.12
C ARG A 90 7.15 9.79 -22.14
N LEU A 91 6.76 9.08 -21.09
CA LEU A 91 7.67 8.58 -20.07
C LEU A 91 8.72 7.65 -20.72
N PRO A 92 9.98 7.69 -20.25
CA PRO A 92 11.01 6.75 -20.66
C PRO A 92 10.66 5.32 -20.24
N GLU A 93 11.20 4.33 -20.95
CA GLU A 93 10.89 2.92 -20.69
C GLU A 93 11.19 2.51 -19.25
N ARG A 94 12.25 3.06 -18.63
CA ARG A 94 12.58 2.83 -17.21
C ARG A 94 11.41 3.12 -16.27
N GLN A 95 10.62 4.15 -16.53
CA GLN A 95 9.42 4.46 -15.72
C GLN A 95 8.25 3.54 -16.06
N LEU A 96 8.09 3.18 -17.34
CA LEU A 96 7.05 2.23 -17.76
C LEU A 96 7.28 0.83 -17.19
N GLU A 97 8.54 0.37 -17.12
CA GLU A 97 8.94 -0.88 -16.47
C GLU A 97 8.58 -0.90 -14.98
N VAL A 98 8.70 0.24 -14.30
CA VAL A 98 8.28 0.40 -12.91
C VAL A 98 6.76 0.38 -12.77
N ALA A 99 6.03 1.04 -13.68
CA ALA A 99 4.57 1.14 -13.62
C ALA A 99 3.86 -0.18 -13.98
N ARG A 100 4.37 -0.94 -14.96
CA ARG A 100 3.73 -2.17 -15.48
C ARG A 100 3.29 -3.15 -14.37
N PRO A 101 4.15 -3.54 -13.40
CA PRO A 101 3.74 -4.43 -12.33
C PRO A 101 2.62 -3.90 -11.43
N TRP A 102 2.41 -2.59 -11.36
CA TRP A 102 1.38 -1.98 -10.51
C TRP A 102 -0.05 -2.29 -10.97
N ARG A 103 -0.22 -2.89 -12.15
CA ARG A 103 -1.47 -3.56 -12.54
C ARG A 103 -1.94 -4.60 -11.53
N PHE A 104 -1.00 -5.17 -10.78
CA PHE A 104 -1.23 -6.14 -9.70
C PHE A 104 -1.02 -5.51 -8.31
N ALA A 105 -1.19 -4.20 -8.18
CA ALA A 105 -1.28 -3.52 -6.90
C ALA A 105 -2.36 -4.17 -6.02
N LEU A 106 -2.05 -4.34 -4.73
CA LEU A 106 -2.95 -4.94 -3.75
C LEU A 106 -3.44 -3.88 -2.78
N ARG A 107 -4.63 -3.35 -3.05
CA ARG A 107 -5.41 -2.55 -2.10
C ARG A 107 -6.20 -3.48 -1.19
N ASP A 108 -5.94 -3.45 0.11
CA ASP A 108 -6.61 -4.31 1.09
C ASP A 108 -6.57 -3.69 2.50
N MET A 109 -7.35 -4.25 3.42
CA MET A 109 -7.20 -3.99 4.85
C MET A 109 -6.11 -4.89 5.42
N PHE A 110 -5.17 -4.28 6.12
CA PHE A 110 -4.05 -4.95 6.74
C PHE A 110 -4.00 -4.67 8.23
N CYS A 111 -3.77 -5.72 9.00
CA CYS A 111 -3.30 -5.60 10.36
C CYS A 111 -1.78 -5.49 10.35
N ALA A 112 -1.22 -4.35 10.79
CA ALA A 112 0.21 -4.19 11.02
C ALA A 112 0.58 -4.94 12.29
N LEU A 113 1.25 -6.09 12.16
CA LEU A 113 1.56 -6.99 13.28
C LEU A 113 2.87 -6.62 13.98
N ALA A 114 3.84 -6.12 13.22
CA ALA A 114 5.14 -5.63 13.66
C ALA A 114 5.67 -4.64 12.64
N ALA A 115 6.49 -3.70 13.08
CA ALA A 115 7.30 -2.84 12.23
C ALA A 115 8.56 -2.44 12.99
N ASP A 116 9.64 -2.28 12.24
CA ASP A 116 10.91 -1.69 12.66
C ASP A 116 11.38 -0.73 11.56
N ALA A 117 12.60 -0.19 11.66
CA ALA A 117 13.09 0.78 10.69
C ALA A 117 13.18 0.24 9.26
N ASP A 118 13.48 -1.06 9.10
CA ASP A 118 13.76 -1.66 7.80
C ASP A 118 12.52 -2.30 7.15
N ARG A 119 11.55 -2.75 7.96
CA ARG A 119 10.39 -3.47 7.44
C ARG A 119 9.13 -3.36 8.29
N ALA A 120 7.99 -3.60 7.63
CA ALA A 120 6.69 -3.80 8.25
C ALA A 120 6.11 -5.18 7.89
N VAL A 121 5.48 -5.83 8.87
CA VAL A 121 4.78 -7.10 8.73
C VAL A 121 3.29 -6.86 8.76
N TYR A 122 2.64 -7.04 7.60
CA TYR A 122 1.21 -6.85 7.43
C TYR A 122 0.50 -8.19 7.28
N MET A 123 -0.71 -8.28 7.84
CA MET A 123 -1.58 -9.44 7.69
C MET A 123 -2.93 -8.99 7.15
N ASN A 124 -3.33 -9.49 5.98
CA ASN A 124 -4.71 -9.40 5.53
C ASN A 124 -5.48 -10.68 5.88
N GLN A 125 -6.68 -10.86 5.33
CA GLN A 125 -7.49 -12.05 5.60
C GLN A 125 -6.81 -13.37 5.19
N ASP A 126 -5.89 -13.38 4.22
CA ASP A 126 -5.39 -14.62 3.58
C ASP A 126 -3.91 -14.91 3.80
N ARG A 127 -3.09 -13.89 4.01
CA ARG A 127 -1.62 -13.95 3.96
C ARG A 127 -0.96 -12.96 4.90
N ILE A 128 0.29 -13.28 5.24
CA ILE A 128 1.24 -12.33 5.81
C ILE A 128 2.11 -11.82 4.66
N VAL A 129 2.33 -10.50 4.63
CA VAL A 129 3.16 -9.78 3.68
C VAL A 129 4.23 -9.01 4.43
N ILE A 130 5.45 -9.05 3.93
CA ILE A 130 6.60 -8.33 4.50
C ILE A 130 7.01 -7.28 3.49
N VAL A 131 7.03 -6.03 3.94
CA VAL A 131 7.19 -4.84 3.11
C VAL A 131 8.38 -4.06 3.65
N GLY A 132 9.28 -3.62 2.76
CA GLY A 132 10.44 -2.82 3.17
C GLY A 132 10.11 -1.35 3.38
N ALA A 133 11.06 -0.62 3.95
CA ALA A 133 10.98 0.83 4.08
C ALA A 133 10.94 1.54 2.73
N MET A 134 10.29 2.70 2.70
CA MET A 134 10.37 3.63 1.57
C MET A 134 11.54 4.58 1.81
N GLN A 135 11.31 5.90 1.70
CA GLN A 135 12.31 6.90 2.10
C GLN A 135 12.38 7.03 3.62
N ASP A 136 11.21 7.03 4.27
CA ASP A 136 11.08 6.98 5.71
C ASP A 136 11.16 5.53 6.20
N ASP A 137 11.59 5.37 7.45
CA ASP A 137 11.60 4.11 8.19
C ASP A 137 10.23 3.42 8.13
N ALA A 138 10.20 2.09 8.01
CA ALA A 138 8.95 1.36 7.80
C ALA A 138 7.97 1.49 8.99
N ASP A 139 8.48 1.70 10.21
CA ASP A 139 7.68 1.93 11.41
C ASP A 139 7.17 3.37 11.56
N ALA A 140 7.71 4.33 10.81
CA ALA A 140 7.33 5.74 10.89
C ALA A 140 5.83 5.96 10.59
N HIS A 141 5.25 5.10 9.76
CA HIS A 141 3.84 5.14 9.40
C HIS A 141 2.96 4.21 10.24
N VAL A 142 3.49 3.51 11.24
CA VAL A 142 2.75 2.54 12.06
C VAL A 142 2.57 3.08 13.48
N HIS A 143 1.38 3.60 13.80
CA HIS A 143 1.10 4.20 15.12
C HIS A 143 1.16 3.23 16.30
N ALA A 144 0.81 1.95 16.09
CA ALA A 144 0.92 0.89 17.07
C ALA A 144 0.84 -0.49 16.41
N THR A 145 1.26 -1.52 17.14
CA THR A 145 1.18 -2.92 16.72
C THR A 145 0.50 -3.77 17.81
N PRO A 146 -0.55 -4.55 17.50
CA PRO A 146 -1.26 -4.55 16.23
C PRO A 146 -2.04 -3.25 15.97
N SER A 147 -2.22 -2.85 14.72
CA SER A 147 -3.19 -1.82 14.29
C SER A 147 -3.81 -2.19 12.95
N LEU A 148 -5.00 -1.65 12.64
CA LEU A 148 -5.70 -1.89 11.37
C LEU A 148 -5.55 -0.68 10.45
N MET A 149 -5.15 -0.94 9.21
CA MET A 149 -4.85 0.06 8.20
C MET A 149 -5.45 -0.34 6.85
N LEU A 150 -5.82 0.65 6.05
CA LEU A 150 -6.02 0.49 4.61
C LEU A 150 -4.75 0.96 3.91
N LEU A 151 -4.19 0.09 3.08
CA LEU A 151 -2.94 0.31 2.35
C LEU A 151 -3.07 -0.24 0.93
N THR A 152 -2.25 0.29 0.04
CA THR A 152 -1.98 -0.34 -1.25
C THR A 152 -0.53 -0.77 -1.32
N LEU A 153 -0.31 -2.06 -1.57
CA LEU A 153 1.02 -2.64 -1.77
C LEU A 153 1.34 -2.71 -3.26
N LEU A 154 2.53 -2.24 -3.63
CA LEU A 154 3.01 -2.16 -5.01
C LEU A 154 4.27 -3.02 -5.18
N PRO A 155 4.37 -3.80 -6.27
CA PRO A 155 5.64 -4.41 -6.66
C PRO A 155 6.65 -3.33 -7.06
N PHE A 156 7.86 -3.38 -6.51
CA PHE A 156 8.93 -2.43 -6.84
C PHE A 156 10.31 -3.04 -6.62
N ARG A 157 11.20 -2.93 -7.61
CA ARG A 157 12.61 -3.41 -7.54
C ARG A 157 12.77 -4.84 -6.97
N GLY A 158 11.87 -5.75 -7.34
CA GLY A 158 11.88 -7.15 -6.87
C GLY A 158 11.26 -7.37 -5.48
N GLY A 159 11.02 -6.30 -4.71
CA GLY A 159 10.30 -6.33 -3.45
C GLY A 159 8.94 -5.65 -3.50
N ILE A 160 8.48 -5.19 -2.34
CA ILE A 160 7.16 -4.63 -2.13
C ILE A 160 7.31 -3.33 -1.35
N VAL A 161 6.64 -2.28 -1.82
CA VAL A 161 6.53 -0.97 -1.15
C VAL A 161 5.07 -0.58 -1.03
N THR A 162 4.76 0.48 -0.29
CA THR A 162 3.42 1.06 -0.30
C THR A 162 3.28 2.09 -1.43
N ASP A 163 2.05 2.50 -1.77
CA ASP A 163 1.80 3.62 -2.68
C ASP A 163 2.03 5.01 -2.06
N GLY A 164 2.58 5.03 -0.84
CA GLY A 164 2.81 6.20 -0.01
C GLY A 164 1.56 6.76 0.67
N LYS A 165 0.38 6.12 0.55
CA LYS A 165 -0.87 6.61 1.16
C LYS A 165 -1.42 5.56 2.10
N THR A 166 -1.54 5.94 3.36
CA THR A 166 -2.00 5.05 4.42
C THR A 166 -3.20 5.66 5.14
N LEU A 167 -4.17 4.81 5.47
CA LEU A 167 -5.30 5.22 6.30
C LEU A 167 -5.40 4.30 7.51
N HIS A 168 -5.32 4.88 8.71
CA HIS A 168 -5.50 4.13 9.95
C HIS A 168 -6.99 3.95 10.26
N LEU A 169 -7.49 2.73 10.10
CA LEU A 169 -8.88 2.37 10.37
C LEU A 169 -9.10 2.08 11.86
N SER A 170 -8.10 1.50 12.52
CA SER A 170 -8.09 1.30 13.97
C SER A 170 -6.65 1.38 14.47
N PRO A 171 -6.20 2.56 14.94
CA PRO A 171 -4.83 2.73 15.45
C PRO A 171 -4.52 1.83 16.64
N ARG A 172 -5.54 1.45 17.44
CA ARG A 172 -5.42 0.48 18.52
C ARG A 172 -6.65 -0.44 18.54
N PRO A 173 -6.48 -1.74 18.25
CA PRO A 173 -7.55 -2.72 18.36
C PRO A 173 -8.07 -2.79 19.80
N HIS A 174 -9.35 -3.13 19.94
CA HIS A 174 -9.91 -3.44 21.25
C HIS A 174 -9.19 -4.65 21.88
N ALA A 175 -9.03 -4.65 23.20
CA ALA A 175 -8.30 -5.71 23.92
C ALA A 175 -8.85 -7.12 23.65
N TRP A 176 -10.17 -7.25 23.45
CA TRP A 176 -10.81 -8.53 23.14
C TRP A 176 -10.41 -9.10 21.77
N ALA A 177 -10.00 -8.26 20.81
CA ALA A 177 -9.62 -8.69 19.47
C ALA A 177 -8.16 -9.18 19.41
N LEU A 178 -7.33 -8.82 20.39
CA LEU A 178 -5.89 -9.17 20.39
C LEU A 178 -5.64 -10.69 20.34
N PRO A 179 -6.34 -11.55 21.12
CA PRO A 179 -6.17 -12.99 21.04
C PRO A 179 -6.56 -13.56 19.67
N GLU A 180 -7.60 -13.00 19.02
CA GLU A 180 -8.06 -13.43 17.69
C GLU A 180 -7.06 -13.05 16.61
N ILE A 181 -6.55 -11.82 16.63
CA ILE A 181 -5.49 -11.35 15.74
C ILE A 181 -4.25 -12.25 15.88
N ALA A 182 -3.82 -12.54 17.12
CA ALA A 182 -2.66 -13.39 17.37
C ALA A 182 -2.88 -14.84 16.90
N ALA A 183 -4.08 -15.40 17.08
CA ALA A 183 -4.42 -16.74 16.60
C ALA A 183 -4.42 -16.81 15.06
N ARG A 184 -4.95 -15.77 14.40
CA ARG A 184 -4.93 -15.67 12.93
C ARG A 184 -3.51 -15.53 12.41
N ALA A 185 -2.70 -14.67 13.02
CA ALA A 185 -1.29 -14.48 12.67
C ALA A 185 -0.51 -15.80 12.76
N ARG A 186 -0.65 -16.55 13.87
CA ARG A 186 -0.01 -17.88 14.01
C ARG A 186 -0.43 -18.86 12.92
N THR A 187 -1.71 -18.89 12.57
CA THR A 187 -2.24 -19.77 11.52
C THR A 187 -1.65 -19.41 10.16
N LEU A 188 -1.60 -18.12 9.83
CA LEU A 188 -1.06 -17.65 8.55
C LEU A 188 0.47 -17.74 8.46
N ALA A 189 1.17 -17.63 9.59
CA ALA A 189 2.62 -17.79 9.68
C ALA A 189 3.10 -19.21 9.37
N GLN A 190 2.20 -20.21 9.36
CA GLN A 190 2.51 -21.56 8.87
C GLN A 190 2.61 -21.64 7.34
N ARG A 191 2.15 -20.59 6.63
CA ARG A 191 2.26 -20.47 5.18
C ARG A 191 3.49 -19.62 4.86
N ARG A 192 4.09 -19.83 3.69
CA ARG A 192 5.15 -18.96 3.19
C ARG A 192 4.62 -17.51 3.08
N PRO A 193 5.29 -16.51 3.71
CA PRO A 193 4.89 -15.12 3.58
C PRO A 193 5.12 -14.61 2.15
N ILE A 194 4.41 -13.55 1.79
CA ILE A 194 4.64 -12.80 0.55
C ILE A 194 5.74 -11.79 0.83
N VAL A 195 6.85 -11.87 0.09
CA VAL A 195 8.06 -11.07 0.38
C VAL A 195 8.62 -10.40 -0.88
N THR A 196 8.34 -10.96 -2.06
CA THR A 196 8.84 -10.45 -3.34
C THR A 196 7.72 -9.82 -4.17
N ALA A 197 8.11 -8.99 -5.14
CA ALA A 197 7.24 -8.48 -6.19
C ALA A 197 6.48 -9.62 -6.90
N ASP A 198 7.16 -10.70 -7.23
CA ASP A 198 6.56 -11.86 -7.92
C ASP A 198 5.55 -12.59 -7.05
N ASP A 199 5.83 -12.77 -5.75
CA ASP A 199 4.89 -13.36 -4.80
C ASP A 199 3.61 -12.49 -4.72
N LEU A 200 3.77 -11.15 -4.66
CA LEU A 200 2.65 -10.21 -4.60
C LEU A 200 1.83 -10.27 -5.88
N MET A 201 2.46 -10.23 -7.06
CA MET A 201 1.77 -10.31 -8.34
C MET A 201 1.04 -11.66 -8.50
N ALA A 202 1.67 -12.77 -8.13
CA ALA A 202 1.07 -14.10 -8.20
C ALA A 202 -0.13 -14.24 -7.24
N TYR A 203 -0.09 -13.56 -6.10
CA TYR A 203 -1.21 -13.48 -5.17
C TYR A 203 -2.33 -12.58 -5.71
N ALA A 204 -2.01 -11.34 -6.08
CA ALA A 204 -2.98 -10.34 -6.52
C ALA A 204 -3.69 -10.71 -7.83
N ARG A 205 -3.04 -11.44 -8.74
CA ARG A 205 -3.66 -11.95 -9.99
C ARG A 205 -4.87 -12.87 -9.74
N LYS A 206 -4.95 -13.49 -8.56
CA LYS A 206 -6.06 -14.38 -8.18
C LYS A 206 -7.29 -13.63 -7.69
N ILE A 207 -7.14 -12.32 -7.43
CA ILE A 207 -8.21 -11.45 -6.95
C ILE A 207 -8.83 -10.77 -8.16
N PRO A 208 -10.14 -10.90 -8.42
CA PRO A 208 -10.81 -10.18 -9.49
C PRO A 208 -10.64 -8.65 -9.37
N ASP A 209 -10.77 -7.94 -10.48
CA ASP A 209 -10.63 -6.48 -10.49
C ASP A 209 -11.83 -5.78 -9.83
N ASP A 210 -13.00 -6.42 -9.79
CA ASP A 210 -14.24 -5.93 -9.20
C ASP A 210 -14.43 -6.33 -7.73
N GLU A 211 -13.48 -7.10 -7.16
CA GLU A 211 -13.51 -7.48 -5.74
C GLU A 211 -13.03 -6.32 -4.85
N ASP A 212 -13.96 -5.71 -4.10
CA ASP A 212 -13.59 -4.79 -3.00
C ASP A 212 -13.32 -5.60 -1.73
N ARG A 213 -12.09 -5.52 -1.25
CA ARG A 213 -11.61 -6.29 -0.10
C ARG A 213 -11.83 -5.59 1.24
N LEU A 214 -12.47 -4.41 1.22
CA LEU A 214 -12.94 -3.75 2.43
C LEU A 214 -14.25 -4.38 2.89
N THR A 215 -14.41 -4.51 4.20
CA THR A 215 -15.74 -4.82 4.74
C THR A 215 -16.70 -3.66 4.47
N PRO A 216 -18.03 -3.89 4.36
CA PRO A 216 -19.00 -2.81 4.16
C PRO A 216 -18.93 -1.71 5.24
N HIS A 217 -18.54 -2.06 6.47
CA HIS A 217 -18.33 -1.10 7.55
C HIS A 217 -17.18 -0.14 7.24
N PHE A 218 -16.00 -0.68 6.92
CA PHE A 218 -14.84 0.15 6.61
C PHE A 218 -14.96 0.86 5.26
N GLY A 219 -15.63 0.27 4.27
CA GLY A 219 -15.92 0.94 3.00
C GLY A 219 -16.70 2.25 3.18
N ARG A 220 -17.69 2.27 4.08
CA ARG A 220 -18.40 3.51 4.44
C ARG A 220 -17.51 4.50 5.17
N ALA A 221 -16.74 4.04 6.16
CA ALA A 221 -15.84 4.91 6.92
C ALA A 221 -14.81 5.61 6.02
N VAL A 222 -14.25 4.89 5.04
CA VAL A 222 -13.31 5.43 4.04
C VAL A 222 -13.99 6.47 3.14
N ALA A 223 -15.21 6.19 2.67
CA ALA A 223 -15.97 7.13 1.86
C ALA A 223 -16.29 8.43 2.63
N GLU A 224 -16.73 8.32 3.88
CA GLU A 224 -17.02 9.46 4.78
C GLU A 224 -15.77 10.29 5.08
N ALA A 225 -14.64 9.61 5.32
CA ALA A 225 -13.33 10.22 5.52
C ALA A 225 -12.90 11.12 4.34
N PHE A 226 -13.02 10.61 3.12
CA PHE A 226 -12.66 11.37 1.92
C PHE A 226 -13.68 12.45 1.58
N ALA A 227 -14.97 12.24 1.87
CA ALA A 227 -16.01 13.23 1.66
C ALA A 227 -15.91 14.42 2.62
N SER A 228 -15.51 14.17 3.88
CA SER A 228 -15.35 15.20 4.90
C SER A 228 -14.01 15.96 4.82
N GLY A 229 -13.05 15.46 4.03
CA GLY A 229 -11.68 16.00 3.99
C GLY A 229 -10.87 15.71 5.25
N ALA A 230 -11.33 14.79 6.11
CA ALA A 230 -10.62 14.38 7.32
C ALA A 230 -9.32 13.63 7.00
N ILE A 231 -9.24 13.02 5.81
CA ILE A 231 -8.04 12.43 5.22
C ILE A 231 -7.82 13.11 3.86
N ALA A 232 -6.88 14.06 3.82
CA ALA A 232 -6.51 14.84 2.64
C ALA A 232 -5.03 14.64 2.30
#